data_AF-A0A2S8X4K8-F1
#
_entry.id   AF-A0A2S8X4K8-F1
#
_cell.length_a   1.000
_cell.length_b   1.000
_cell.length_c   1.000
_cell.angle_alpha   90.00
_cell.angle_beta   90.00
_cell.angle_gamma   90.00
#
_symmetry.space_group_name_H-M   'P 1'
#
loop_
_entity.id
_entity.type
_entity.pdbx_description
1 polymer ?
#
loop_
_entity_poly.entity_id
_entity_poly.type
_entity_poly.pdbx_seq_one_letter_code
_entity_poly.pdbx_strand_id
1 'polypeptide(L)'
;MQDVFTILFLIGFFAFFIFIVLAVKSVKKQNGKAKRHWILTGIFLTICCVGLYGIRALADNSINAVSDQTEDTPVASTVVDNQKTLNQNGLSLFTMTADEFKNVFNSIVGKYGLNGLGITKLDLTKSQESDTRTFQYTFNDDLSMVGVLNSNEELQEVMLIGTGGFSEQTGGTLMTAIATLIMTTNSE
;
A
#
# COMPACT_ATOMS: atom_id res chain seq x y z
N MET A 1 -20.38 18.55 -5.10
CA MET A 1 -20.02 17.46 -4.15
C MET A 1 -18.57 17.60 -3.71
N GLN A 2 -17.60 17.69 -4.63
CA GLN A 2 -16.18 17.90 -4.32
C GLN A 2 -15.90 19.12 -3.43
N ASP A 3 -16.51 20.28 -3.73
CA ASP A 3 -16.32 21.50 -2.93
C ASP A 3 -16.74 21.35 -1.47
N VAL A 4 -17.77 20.54 -1.20
CA VAL A 4 -18.25 20.27 0.16
C VAL A 4 -17.20 19.45 0.94
N PHE A 5 -16.59 18.45 0.30
CA PHE A 5 -15.52 17.66 0.90
C PHE A 5 -14.24 18.49 1.12
N THR A 6 -13.91 19.38 0.19
CA THR A 6 -12.78 20.30 0.32
C THR A 6 -12.97 21.29 1.48
N ILE A 7 -14.18 21.86 1.63
CA ILE A 7 -14.50 22.76 2.74
C ILE A 7 -14.46 22.01 4.09
N LEU A 8 -15.01 20.80 4.16
CA LEU A 8 -14.96 19.96 5.36
C LEU A 8 -13.53 19.61 5.76
N PHE A 9 -12.68 19.28 4.78
CA PHE A 9 -11.25 19.00 5.01
C PHE A 9 -10.51 20.23 5.56
N LEU A 10 -10.70 21.40 4.94
CA LEU A 10 -10.06 22.65 5.40
C LEU A 10 -10.47 23.01 6.84
N ILE A 11 -11.76 22.93 7.16
CA ILE A 11 -12.27 23.22 8.51
C ILE A 11 -11.69 22.22 9.51
N GLY A 12 -11.70 20.93 9.19
CA GLY A 12 -11.12 19.88 10.04
C GLY A 12 -9.63 20.08 10.28
N PHE A 13 -8.89 20.42 9.24
CA PHE A 13 -7.45 20.65 9.28
C PHE A 13 -7.10 21.85 10.18
N PHE A 14 -7.76 23.01 10.00
CA PHE A 14 -7.54 24.17 10.85
C PHE A 14 -7.92 23.92 12.32
N ALA A 15 -9.06 23.25 12.56
CA ALA A 15 -9.48 22.89 13.91
C ALA A 15 -8.47 21.94 14.59
N PHE A 16 -7.96 20.96 13.86
CA PHE A 16 -6.97 20.00 14.35
C PHE A 16 -5.70 20.67 14.87
N PHE A 17 -5.14 21.64 14.12
CA PHE A 17 -3.97 22.40 14.58
C PHE A 17 -4.24 23.19 15.86
N ILE A 18 -5.40 23.85 15.96
CA ILE A 18 -5.78 24.59 17.17
C ILE A 18 -5.87 23.65 18.37
N PHE A 19 -6.51 22.49 18.21
CA PHE A 19 -6.65 21.51 19.29
C PHE A 19 -5.34 20.84 19.68
N ILE A 20 -4.40 20.61 18.74
CA ILE A 20 -3.05 20.15 19.06
C ILE A 20 -2.32 21.16 19.95
N VAL A 21 -2.34 22.45 19.59
CA VAL A 21 -1.67 23.49 20.39
C VAL A 21 -2.27 23.58 21.80
N LEU A 22 -3.60 23.46 21.92
CA LEU A 22 -4.29 23.43 23.21
C LEU A 22 -3.96 22.15 24.02
N ALA A 23 -3.86 20.99 23.37
CA ALA A 23 -3.49 19.73 24.02
C ALA A 23 -2.06 19.79 24.59
N VAL A 24 -1.09 20.28 23.81
CA VAL A 24 0.30 20.47 24.26
C VAL A 24 0.36 21.45 25.44
N LYS A 25 -0.34 22.59 25.36
CA LYS A 25 -0.44 23.54 26.48
C LYS A 25 -1.09 22.93 27.72
N SER A 26 -2.11 22.08 27.56
CA SER A 26 -2.80 21.41 28.67
C SER A 26 -1.94 20.36 29.36
N VAL A 27 -1.10 19.63 28.62
CA VAL A 27 -0.16 18.65 29.18
C VAL A 27 0.92 19.36 30.01
N LYS A 28 1.48 20.46 29.49
CA LYS A 28 2.48 21.26 30.21
C LYS A 28 1.95 21.85 31.53
N LYS A 29 0.65 22.12 31.62
CA LYS A 29 0.02 22.70 32.82
C LYS A 29 -0.43 21.66 33.87
N GLN A 30 -0.26 20.35 33.61
CA GLN A 30 -0.73 19.24 34.47
C GLN A 30 -2.19 19.38 34.96
N ASN A 31 -3.01 20.16 34.27
CA ASN A 31 -4.42 20.25 34.57
C ASN A 31 -5.07 19.01 33.94
N GLY A 32 -5.66 18.13 34.76
CA GLY A 32 -6.26 16.83 34.38
C GLY A 32 -7.33 16.85 33.27
N LYS A 33 -7.56 18.00 32.62
CA LYS A 33 -8.34 18.18 31.39
C LYS A 33 -7.61 17.73 30.12
N ALA A 34 -6.31 17.41 30.19
CA ALA A 34 -5.52 16.97 29.03
C ALA A 34 -6.12 15.75 28.31
N LYS A 35 -6.65 14.77 29.05
CA LYS A 35 -7.30 13.57 28.47
C LYS A 35 -8.50 13.92 27.57
N ARG A 36 -9.28 14.95 27.94
CA ARG A 36 -10.46 15.38 27.17
C ARG A 36 -10.07 16.07 25.85
N HIS A 37 -8.94 16.78 25.84
CA HIS A 37 -8.43 17.40 24.61
C HIS A 37 -7.87 16.35 23.64
N TRP A 38 -7.16 15.33 24.12
CA TRP A 38 -6.67 14.23 23.28
C TRP A 38 -7.79 13.42 22.60
N ILE A 39 -8.89 13.13 23.31
CA ILE A 39 -10.06 12.47 22.72
C ILE A 39 -10.68 13.32 21.60
N LEU A 40 -10.77 14.64 21.82
CA LEU A 40 -11.34 15.55 20.84
C LEU A 40 -10.45 15.68 19.59
N THR A 41 -9.13 15.69 19.74
CA THR A 41 -8.18 15.68 18.62
C THR A 41 -8.33 14.42 17.76
N GLY A 42 -8.60 13.26 18.36
CA GLY A 42 -8.86 12.02 17.63
C GLY A 42 -10.11 12.10 16.73
N ILE A 43 -11.18 12.73 17.21
CA ILE A 43 -12.43 12.90 16.42
C ILE A 43 -12.21 13.84 15.22
N PHE A 44 -11.40 14.89 15.36
CA PHE A 44 -11.09 15.76 14.22
C PHE A 44 -10.20 15.10 13.18
N LEU A 45 -9.31 14.18 13.61
CA LEU A 45 -8.48 13.41 12.70
C LEU A 45 -9.32 12.47 11.81
N THR A 46 -10.32 11.80 12.38
CA THR A 46 -11.20 10.92 11.59
C THR A 46 -12.01 11.69 10.54
N ILE A 47 -12.49 12.90 10.89
CA ILE A 47 -13.18 13.79 9.95
C ILE A 47 -12.24 14.22 8.79
N CYS A 48 -10.96 14.51 9.08
CA CYS A 48 -9.96 14.80 8.04
C CYS A 48 -9.73 13.61 7.10
N CYS A 49 -9.64 12.38 7.64
CA CYS A 49 -9.44 11.18 6.84
C CYS A 49 -10.63 10.92 5.89
N VAL A 50 -11.87 11.11 6.37
CA VAL A 50 -13.07 10.97 5.52
C VAL A 50 -13.10 12.04 4.42
N GLY A 51 -12.73 13.29 4.73
CA GLY A 51 -12.60 14.34 3.72
C GLY A 51 -11.55 14.03 2.65
N LEU A 52 -10.38 13.53 3.05
CA LEU A 52 -9.31 13.14 2.12
C LEU A 52 -9.73 11.97 1.21
N TYR A 53 -10.41 10.98 1.76
CA TYR A 53 -10.92 9.83 1.00
C TYR A 53 -12.02 10.26 0.00
N GLY A 54 -12.90 11.18 0.40
CA GLY A 54 -13.95 11.72 -0.48
C GLY A 54 -13.41 12.51 -1.67
N ILE A 55 -12.33 13.29 -1.48
CA ILE A 55 -11.69 14.03 -2.59
C ILE A 55 -11.05 13.06 -3.59
N ARG A 56 -10.38 12.00 -3.13
CA ARG A 56 -9.76 10.98 -4.00
C ARG A 56 -10.81 10.17 -4.78
N ALA A 57 -11.85 9.70 -4.11
CA ALA A 57 -12.91 8.91 -4.75
C ALA A 57 -13.68 9.70 -5.84
N LEU A 58 -13.76 11.03 -5.74
CA LEU A 58 -14.34 11.86 -6.80
C LEU A 58 -13.36 12.15 -7.95
N ALA A 59 -12.06 12.23 -7.67
CA ALA A 59 -11.03 12.41 -8.68
C ALA A 59 -10.86 11.16 -9.56
N ASP A 60 -10.95 9.96 -8.98
CA ASP A 60 -10.82 8.70 -9.74
C ASP A 60 -12.01 8.44 -10.68
N ASN A 61 -13.20 8.96 -10.33
CA ASN A 61 -14.40 8.83 -11.15
C ASN A 61 -14.45 9.80 -12.35
N SER A 62 -13.66 10.88 -12.36
CA SER A 62 -13.65 11.83 -13.48
C SER A 62 -12.70 11.43 -14.62
N ILE A 63 -11.72 10.55 -14.33
CA ILE A 63 -10.72 10.09 -15.30
C ILE A 63 -11.29 9.02 -16.25
N ASN A 64 -12.30 8.26 -15.83
CA ASN A 64 -12.86 7.15 -16.61
C ASN A 64 -13.92 7.55 -17.65
N ALA A 65 -14.24 8.84 -17.82
CA ALA A 65 -15.31 9.31 -18.70
C ALA A 65 -14.87 9.85 -20.06
N VAL A 66 -13.56 9.85 -20.38
CA VAL A 66 -13.02 10.46 -21.62
C VAL A 66 -11.96 9.55 -22.25
N SER A 67 -12.35 8.37 -22.74
CA SER A 67 -11.53 7.65 -23.72
C SER A 67 -12.36 6.62 -24.46
N ASP A 68 -13.24 7.08 -25.34
CA ASP A 68 -13.76 6.26 -26.44
C ASP A 68 -13.96 7.18 -27.65
N GLN A 69 -13.00 7.14 -28.59
CA GLN A 69 -13.24 7.30 -30.04
C GLN A 69 -11.95 7.07 -30.87
N THR A 70 -11.99 5.96 -31.62
CA THR A 70 -11.79 5.88 -33.10
C THR A 70 -10.42 5.51 -33.71
N GLU A 71 -10.41 4.30 -34.32
CA GLU A 71 -9.79 3.85 -35.61
C GLU A 71 -8.26 3.82 -35.80
N ASP A 72 -7.63 2.96 -36.62
CA ASP A 72 -7.89 1.67 -37.29
C ASP A 72 -6.53 1.22 -37.93
N THR A 73 -6.05 -0.01 -37.66
CA THR A 73 -5.37 -1.04 -38.52
C THR A 73 -4.36 -0.65 -39.67
N PRO A 74 -3.43 -1.51 -40.19
CA PRO A 74 -2.53 -2.59 -39.68
C PRO A 74 -1.03 -2.41 -40.13
N VAL A 75 -0.10 -3.34 -39.78
CA VAL A 75 0.87 -4.04 -40.69
C VAL A 75 1.71 -5.07 -39.91
N ALA A 76 2.00 -6.21 -40.56
CA ALA A 76 2.47 -7.49 -40.02
C ALA A 76 4.01 -7.73 -40.03
N SER A 77 4.41 -8.76 -39.24
CA SER A 77 5.62 -9.63 -39.33
C SER A 77 6.98 -8.98 -39.00
N THR A 78 7.99 -9.58 -38.33
CA THR A 78 8.40 -10.99 -38.14
C THR A 78 9.54 -11.05 -37.08
N VAL A 79 9.62 -12.16 -36.32
CA VAL A 79 10.85 -12.88 -35.88
C VAL A 79 11.78 -12.29 -34.77
N VAL A 80 11.71 -13.00 -33.64
CA VAL A 80 12.80 -13.51 -32.74
C VAL A 80 13.54 -12.58 -31.79
N ASP A 81 13.60 -13.11 -30.56
CA ASP A 81 14.37 -12.74 -29.37
C ASP A 81 14.16 -11.33 -28.85
N ASN A 82 13.64 -11.25 -27.63
CA ASN A 82 14.06 -10.22 -26.71
C ASN A 82 13.84 -10.68 -25.28
N GLN A 83 14.95 -10.68 -24.53
CA GLN A 83 14.94 -10.28 -23.13
C GLN A 83 13.82 -9.25 -22.93
N LYS A 84 12.85 -9.56 -22.07
CA LYS A 84 11.88 -8.58 -21.60
C LYS A 84 12.69 -7.55 -20.82
N THR A 85 13.23 -6.56 -21.54
CA THR A 85 13.66 -5.28 -20.99
C THR A 85 12.51 -4.83 -20.13
N LEU A 86 12.76 -4.79 -18.82
CA LEU A 86 11.79 -4.38 -17.81
C LEU A 86 11.47 -2.93 -18.13
N ASN A 87 10.41 -2.73 -18.90
CA ASN A 87 9.95 -1.43 -19.31
C ASN A 87 9.36 -0.82 -18.03
N GLN A 88 10.15 0.07 -17.42
CA GLN A 88 9.88 0.82 -16.19
C GLN A 88 8.80 1.88 -16.41
N ASN A 89 7.66 1.44 -16.93
CA ASN A 89 6.46 2.26 -17.07
C ASN A 89 5.38 1.64 -16.18
N GLY A 90 5.43 1.99 -14.89
CA GLY A 90 4.31 1.88 -13.95
C GLY A 90 3.78 0.46 -13.76
N LEU A 91 4.61 -0.47 -13.25
CA LEU A 91 4.11 -1.76 -12.81
C LEU A 91 3.34 -1.58 -11.49
N SER A 92 2.02 -1.46 -11.59
CA SER A 92 1.11 -1.59 -10.47
C SER A 92 1.18 -3.03 -9.93
N LEU A 93 1.16 -3.19 -8.60
CA LEU A 93 1.17 -4.50 -7.91
C LEU A 93 0.32 -5.57 -8.60
N PHE A 94 -0.81 -5.13 -9.15
CA PHE A 94 -1.87 -5.97 -9.68
C PHE A 94 -1.61 -6.56 -11.08
N THR A 95 -0.43 -6.34 -11.64
CA THR A 95 -0.06 -6.81 -13.00
C THR A 95 1.14 -7.74 -13.01
N MET A 96 1.75 -8.01 -11.85
CA MET A 96 2.97 -8.80 -11.77
C MET A 96 2.70 -10.24 -11.35
N THR A 97 3.48 -11.17 -11.89
CA THR A 97 3.51 -12.58 -11.44
C THR A 97 4.21 -12.72 -10.08
N ALA A 98 4.05 -13.87 -9.41
CA ALA A 98 4.75 -14.14 -8.15
C ALA A 98 6.29 -14.10 -8.29
N ASP A 99 6.83 -14.56 -9.43
CA ASP A 99 8.27 -14.53 -9.68
C ASP A 99 8.79 -13.12 -9.95
N GLU A 100 8.04 -12.30 -10.71
CA GLU A 100 8.37 -10.88 -10.91
C GLU A 100 8.35 -10.14 -9.56
N PHE A 101 7.32 -10.36 -8.74
CA PHE A 101 7.24 -9.81 -7.39
C PHE A 101 8.45 -10.17 -6.53
N LYS A 102 8.80 -11.46 -6.47
CA LYS A 102 9.96 -11.97 -5.72
C LYS A 102 11.24 -11.26 -6.16
N ASN A 103 11.43 -11.09 -7.47
CA ASN A 103 12.63 -10.47 -8.02
C ASN A 103 12.71 -8.97 -7.67
N VAL A 104 11.62 -8.23 -7.81
CA VAL A 104 11.57 -6.79 -7.44
C VAL A 104 11.76 -6.61 -5.94
N PHE A 105 11.06 -7.42 -5.12
CA PHE A 105 11.18 -7.41 -3.68
C PHE A 105 12.63 -7.67 -3.24
N ASN A 106 13.26 -8.72 -3.76
CA ASN A 106 14.65 -9.06 -3.44
C ASN A 106 15.65 -8.02 -3.93
N SER A 107 15.36 -7.33 -5.05
CA SER A 107 16.18 -6.22 -5.52
C SER A 107 16.19 -5.07 -4.49
N ILE A 108 15.03 -4.72 -3.93
CA ILE A 108 14.91 -3.71 -2.87
C ILE A 108 15.62 -4.18 -1.59
N VAL A 109 15.40 -5.43 -1.17
CA VAL A 109 16.07 -6.04 -0.01
C VAL A 109 17.59 -5.95 -0.15
N GLY A 110 18.14 -6.32 -1.32
CA GLY A 110 19.56 -6.25 -1.59
C GLY A 110 20.09 -4.81 -1.62
N LYS A 111 19.38 -3.89 -2.27
CA LYS A 111 19.75 -2.47 -2.38
C LYS A 111 19.91 -1.79 -1.02
N TYR A 112 19.03 -2.11 -0.07
CA TYR A 112 19.03 -1.49 1.27
C TYR A 112 19.65 -2.36 2.37
N GLY A 113 20.22 -3.52 2.02
CA GLY A 113 20.89 -4.41 2.98
C GLY A 113 19.96 -4.99 4.04
N LEU A 114 18.70 -5.28 3.68
CA LEU A 114 17.65 -5.73 4.60
C LEU A 114 17.76 -7.24 4.90
N ASN A 115 18.89 -7.61 5.51
CA ASN A 115 19.23 -9.00 5.82
C ASN A 115 18.11 -9.65 6.66
N GLY A 116 17.54 -10.75 6.16
CA GLY A 116 16.44 -11.47 6.80
C GLY A 116 15.07 -11.32 6.13
N LEU A 117 14.94 -10.43 5.13
CA LEU A 117 13.71 -10.30 4.32
C LEU A 117 13.83 -10.95 2.93
N GLY A 118 14.91 -11.67 2.63
CA GLY A 118 15.06 -12.33 1.33
C GLY A 118 14.01 -13.43 1.11
N ILE A 119 13.36 -13.41 -0.05
CA ILE A 119 12.44 -14.46 -0.50
C ILE A 119 13.22 -15.46 -1.35
N THR A 120 13.24 -16.73 -0.93
CA THR A 120 13.94 -17.79 -1.68
C THR A 120 13.04 -18.40 -2.74
N LYS A 121 11.84 -18.85 -2.35
CA LYS A 121 10.87 -19.51 -3.24
C LYS A 121 9.45 -19.16 -2.81
N LEU A 122 8.57 -18.94 -3.78
CA LEU A 122 7.13 -18.80 -3.55
C LEU A 122 6.43 -20.03 -4.14
N ASP A 123 5.96 -20.92 -3.27
CA ASP A 123 5.22 -22.11 -3.67
C ASP A 123 3.73 -21.78 -3.83
N LEU A 124 3.23 -21.91 -5.05
CA LEU A 124 1.83 -21.65 -5.39
C LEU A 124 0.96 -22.86 -5.08
N THR A 125 -0.12 -22.62 -4.35
CA THR A 125 -1.17 -23.59 -4.03
C THR A 125 -2.47 -23.12 -4.67
N LYS A 126 -3.26 -24.04 -5.24
CA LYS A 126 -4.61 -23.70 -5.74
C LYS A 126 -5.59 -23.58 -4.57
N SER A 127 -6.40 -22.53 -4.58
CA SER A 127 -7.55 -22.43 -3.68
C SER A 127 -8.57 -23.53 -4.03
N GLN A 128 -9.21 -24.12 -3.01
CA GLN A 128 -10.26 -25.13 -3.22
C GLN A 128 -11.62 -24.51 -3.60
N GLU A 129 -11.81 -23.23 -3.30
CA GLU A 129 -13.10 -22.53 -3.42
C GLU A 129 -13.16 -21.53 -4.58
N SER A 130 -12.00 -21.24 -5.19
CA SER A 130 -11.86 -20.24 -6.26
C SER A 130 -10.78 -20.67 -7.25
N ASP A 131 -10.83 -20.12 -8.47
CA ASP A 131 -9.78 -20.34 -9.48
C ASP A 131 -8.51 -19.48 -9.22
N THR A 132 -8.36 -19.01 -7.98
CA THR A 132 -7.21 -18.23 -7.52
C THR A 132 -6.11 -19.15 -7.01
N ARG A 133 -4.87 -18.67 -7.07
CA ARG A 133 -3.73 -19.33 -6.43
C ARG A 133 -3.24 -18.51 -5.26
N THR A 134 -2.67 -19.15 -4.28
CA THR A 134 -2.09 -18.49 -3.12
C THR A 134 -0.66 -18.94 -2.91
N PHE A 135 0.16 -18.10 -2.30
CA PHE A 135 1.41 -18.53 -1.69
C PHE A 135 1.45 -18.07 -0.24
N GLN A 136 2.21 -18.82 0.56
CA GLN A 136 2.60 -18.41 1.89
C GLN A 136 4.13 -18.52 2.00
N TYR A 137 4.75 -17.50 2.56
CA TYR A 137 6.18 -17.47 2.82
C TYR A 137 6.46 -17.02 4.25
N THR A 138 7.29 -17.75 4.97
CA THR A 138 7.69 -17.41 6.34
C THR A 138 9.12 -16.88 6.31
N PHE A 139 9.32 -15.63 6.71
CA PHE A 139 10.66 -15.04 6.81
C PHE A 139 11.37 -15.50 8.08
N ASN A 140 10.63 -15.51 9.20
CA ASN A 140 11.07 -15.95 10.51
C ASN A 140 9.85 -16.29 11.39
N ASP A 141 10.08 -16.66 12.65
CA ASP A 141 9.04 -17.08 13.61
C ASP A 141 7.96 -16.00 13.86
N ASP A 142 8.26 -14.73 13.56
CA ASP A 142 7.45 -13.56 13.86
C ASP A 142 6.92 -12.84 12.60
N LEU A 143 7.33 -13.25 11.41
CA LEU A 143 6.95 -12.56 10.17
C LEU A 143 6.72 -13.56 9.03
N SER A 144 5.53 -13.48 8.44
CA SER A 144 5.15 -14.20 7.24
C SER A 144 4.43 -13.29 6.24
N MET A 145 4.31 -13.78 5.01
CA MET A 145 3.63 -13.14 3.90
C MET A 145 2.69 -14.14 3.25
N VAL A 146 1.51 -13.65 2.88
CA VAL A 146 0.55 -14.38 2.06
C VAL A 146 0.26 -13.55 0.82
N GLY A 147 0.24 -14.20 -0.34
CA GLY A 147 -0.18 -13.56 -1.58
C GLY A 147 -1.30 -14.34 -2.25
N VAL A 148 -2.19 -13.62 -2.93
CA VAL A 148 -3.28 -14.19 -3.74
C VAL A 148 -3.07 -13.75 -5.17
N LEU A 149 -3.23 -14.67 -6.11
CA LEU A 149 -3.12 -14.47 -7.54
C LEU A 149 -4.49 -14.73 -8.18
N ASN A 150 -4.84 -13.92 -9.18
CA ASN A 150 -6.03 -14.10 -10.00
C ASN A 150 -5.88 -15.29 -10.97
N SER A 151 -6.92 -15.60 -11.74
CA SER A 151 -6.89 -16.68 -12.76
C SER A 151 -5.84 -16.47 -13.86
N ASN A 152 -5.35 -15.24 -14.07
CA ASN A 152 -4.30 -14.90 -15.02
C ASN A 152 -2.88 -15.06 -14.43
N GLU A 153 -2.76 -15.56 -13.20
CA GLU A 153 -1.49 -15.68 -12.47
C GLU A 153 -0.83 -14.33 -12.12
N GLU A 154 -1.62 -13.25 -12.07
CA GLU A 154 -1.18 -11.94 -11.62
C GLU A 154 -1.54 -11.74 -10.14
N LEU A 155 -0.68 -11.05 -9.40
CA LEU A 155 -0.94 -10.71 -8.01
C LEU A 155 -2.22 -9.89 -7.89
N GLN A 156 -3.08 -10.30 -6.95
CA GLN A 156 -4.28 -9.57 -6.56
C GLN A 156 -4.14 -8.99 -5.16
N GLU A 157 -3.44 -9.69 -4.27
CA GLU A 157 -3.24 -9.27 -2.89
C GLU A 157 -1.89 -9.75 -2.37
N VAL A 158 -1.25 -8.94 -1.54
CA VAL A 158 -0.11 -9.35 -0.71
C VAL A 158 -0.31 -8.81 0.69
N MET A 159 -0.32 -9.69 1.68
CA MET A 159 -0.50 -9.38 3.09
C MET A 159 0.73 -9.81 3.88
N LEU A 160 1.20 -8.93 4.77
CA LEU A 160 2.21 -9.27 5.78
C LEU A 160 1.53 -9.59 7.11
N ILE A 161 1.95 -10.68 7.73
CA ILE A 161 1.45 -11.14 9.03
C ILE A 161 2.63 -11.11 10.00
N GLY A 162 2.58 -10.18 10.94
CA GLY A 162 3.53 -10.07 12.03
C GLY A 162 2.96 -10.63 13.34
N THR A 163 3.68 -11.54 13.97
CA THR A 163 3.44 -12.00 15.35
C THR A 163 4.59 -11.50 16.25
N GLY A 164 4.40 -11.39 17.56
CA GLY A 164 5.48 -10.93 18.47
C GLY A 164 5.42 -9.46 18.93
N GLY A 165 4.30 -8.77 18.72
CA GLY A 165 4.05 -7.42 19.28
C GLY A 165 4.96 -6.31 18.71
N PHE A 166 4.90 -5.12 19.32
CA PHE A 166 5.69 -3.95 18.88
C PHE A 166 6.98 -3.76 19.70
N SER A 167 7.65 -4.86 20.06
CA SER A 167 9.00 -4.75 20.64
C SER A 167 9.93 -4.11 19.60
N GLU A 168 11.05 -3.51 20.04
CA GLU A 168 11.93 -2.77 19.14
C GLU A 168 12.43 -3.61 17.96
N GLN A 169 12.74 -4.88 18.19
CA GLN A 169 13.23 -5.79 17.16
C GLN A 169 12.12 -6.34 16.25
N THR A 170 11.02 -6.84 16.82
CA THR A 170 9.89 -7.40 16.04
C THR A 170 9.13 -6.31 15.29
N GLY A 171 8.87 -5.18 15.94
CA GLY A 171 8.23 -4.01 15.33
C GLY A 171 9.10 -3.36 14.25
N GLY A 172 10.41 -3.26 14.47
CA GLY A 172 11.36 -2.75 13.45
C GLY A 172 11.38 -3.63 12.20
N THR A 173 11.39 -4.95 12.38
CA THR A 173 11.35 -5.92 11.28
C THR A 173 10.05 -5.82 10.48
N LEU A 174 8.89 -5.74 11.16
CA LEU A 174 7.59 -5.56 10.51
C LEU A 174 7.51 -4.25 9.72
N MET A 175 7.94 -3.13 10.31
CA MET A 175 7.91 -1.82 9.61
C MET A 175 8.84 -1.81 8.38
N THR A 176 9.98 -2.48 8.48
CA THR A 176 10.91 -2.64 7.35
C THR A 176 10.29 -3.50 6.25
N ALA A 177 9.61 -4.59 6.60
CA ALA A 177 8.88 -5.42 5.65
C ALA A 177 7.75 -4.65 4.96
N ILE A 178 6.98 -3.84 5.70
CA ILE A 178 5.94 -2.97 5.15
C ILE A 178 6.53 -1.96 4.17
N ALA A 179 7.62 -1.27 4.54
CA ALA A 179 8.30 -0.32 3.67
C ALA A 179 8.80 -0.99 2.37
N THR A 180 9.37 -2.18 2.50
CA THR A 180 9.85 -2.98 1.36
C THR A 180 8.69 -3.37 0.44
N LEU A 181 7.55 -3.80 1.00
CA LEU A 181 6.35 -4.11 0.24
C LEU A 181 5.83 -2.88 -0.52
N ILE A 182 5.71 -1.72 0.15
CA ILE A 182 5.26 -0.47 -0.49
C ILE A 182 6.19 -0.05 -1.64
N MET A 183 7.50 -0.21 -1.46
CA MET A 183 8.48 0.08 -2.53
C MET A 183 8.37 -0.93 -3.68
N THR A 184 8.07 -2.19 -3.39
CA THR A 184 7.87 -3.23 -4.40
C THR A 184 6.61 -2.95 -5.23
N THR A 185 5.55 -2.45 -4.58
CA THR A 185 4.26 -2.18 -5.25
C THR A 185 4.23 -0.87 -6.03
N ASN A 186 5.20 0.01 -5.80
CA ASN A 186 5.31 1.34 -6.44
C ASN A 186 6.69 1.54 -7.09
N SER A 187 7.37 0.47 -7.48
CA SER A 187 8.68 0.61 -8.13
C SER A 187 8.49 1.18 -9.53
N GLU A 188 8.97 2.41 -9.74
CA GLU A 188 9.11 3.02 -11.07
C GLU A 188 10.03 2.19 -11.97
#